data_AF-A0A0S8JHD3-F1
#
_entry.id   AF-A0A0S8JHD3-F1
#
_cell.length_a   1.000
_cell.length_b   1.000
_cell.length_c   1.000
_cell.angle_alpha   90.00
_cell.angle_beta   90.00
_cell.angle_gamma   90.00
#
_symmetry.space_group_name_H-M   'P 1'
#
loop_
_entity.id
_entity.type
_entity.pdbx_description
1 polymer ?
#
loop_
_entity_poly.entity_id
_entity_poly.type
_entity_poly.pdbx_seq_one_letter_code
_entity_poly.pdbx_strand_id
1 'polypeptide(L)'
;MGGRSQSRDAPISWEQAEVKTTRTSGSTSRAASSPDRTKGKTFRAVFELRNTRQKHDLEGRGSPKSYRNPIFLAWEWQQALEHGHSPSRAALARKLDVSRARVTQVLRLLRLDQEVIDAVAALGDPLSSRIVTERRLRPIVDRQPKEQKMQIDALLRTRALPSGDSGGGHAIRQKKVSKQG
;
A
#
# COMPACT_ATOMS: atom_id res chain seq x y z
N MET A 1 10.70 16.28 34.00
CA MET A 1 10.17 16.57 32.65
C MET A 1 10.32 15.31 31.80
N GLY A 2 9.37 14.36 31.92
CA GLY A 2 9.46 13.04 31.29
C GLY A 2 8.69 12.99 29.98
N GLY A 3 9.40 12.99 28.85
CA GLY A 3 8.83 12.85 27.51
C GLY A 3 8.41 11.41 27.25
N ARG A 4 7.12 11.19 27.02
CA ARG A 4 6.52 9.88 26.74
C ARG A 4 6.78 9.53 25.26
N SER A 5 7.90 8.87 24.98
CA SER A 5 8.16 8.24 23.67
C SER A 5 7.25 7.03 23.51
N GLN A 6 6.16 7.16 22.75
CA GLN A 6 5.40 6.00 22.28
C GLN A 6 6.07 5.42 21.05
N SER A 7 6.75 4.29 21.22
CA SER A 7 7.29 3.45 20.15
C SER A 7 6.18 3.06 19.18
N ARG A 8 6.40 3.30 17.88
CA ARG A 8 5.51 2.86 16.78
C ARG A 8 5.82 1.44 16.27
N ASP A 9 6.74 0.74 16.94
CA ASP A 9 7.33 -0.53 16.50
C ASP A 9 6.89 -1.75 17.35
N ALA A 10 5.72 -1.70 18.00
CA ALA A 10 5.20 -2.86 18.70
C ALA A 10 4.49 -3.81 17.71
N PRO A 11 4.69 -5.14 17.80
CA PRO A 11 3.78 -6.09 17.15
C PRO A 11 2.35 -5.80 17.60
N ILE A 12 1.38 -5.92 16.70
CA ILE A 12 -0.02 -5.64 17.01
C ILE A 12 -0.44 -6.58 18.14
N SER A 13 -0.42 -6.07 19.38
CA SER A 13 -0.90 -6.80 20.55
C SER A 13 -2.40 -6.96 20.39
N TRP A 14 -2.85 -8.21 20.23
CA TRP A 14 -4.24 -8.53 19.91
C TRP A 14 -5.19 -8.49 21.11
N GLU A 15 -4.75 -7.94 22.24
CA GLU A 15 -5.56 -7.92 23.45
C GLU A 15 -6.55 -6.75 23.46
N GLN A 16 -7.82 -7.13 23.59
CA GLN A 16 -8.96 -6.34 24.06
C GLN A 16 -9.65 -5.41 23.06
N ALA A 17 -10.81 -5.87 22.58
CA ALA A 17 -12.01 -5.03 22.43
C ALA A 17 -13.22 -5.95 22.21
N GLU A 18 -13.86 -6.36 23.30
CA GLU A 18 -15.25 -6.83 23.27
C GLU A 18 -16.15 -5.61 23.03
N VAL A 19 -16.93 -5.62 21.94
CA VAL A 19 -17.95 -4.59 21.69
C VAL A 19 -19.31 -5.25 21.53
N LYS A 20 -20.14 -5.03 22.56
CA LYS A 20 -21.57 -5.35 22.61
C LYS A 20 -22.30 -4.50 21.56
N THR A 21 -23.06 -5.13 20.67
CA THR A 21 -23.92 -4.42 19.71
C THR A 21 -25.39 -4.56 20.11
N THR A 22 -26.06 -3.46 20.45
CA THR A 22 -27.53 -3.37 20.48
C THR A 22 -28.03 -2.83 19.15
N ARG A 23 -28.92 -3.60 18.48
CA ARG A 23 -29.66 -3.20 17.27
C ARG A 23 -30.86 -2.36 17.67
N THR A 24 -30.99 -1.16 17.11
CA THR A 24 -32.25 -0.39 17.11
C THR A 24 -32.79 -0.33 15.69
N SER A 25 -33.95 -0.95 15.48
CA SER A 25 -34.74 -0.92 14.26
C SER A 25 -35.66 0.30 14.27
N GLY A 26 -35.62 1.12 13.21
CA GLY A 26 -36.56 2.21 12.99
C GLY A 26 -37.26 2.06 11.64
N SER A 27 -38.52 1.63 11.68
CA SER A 27 -39.51 1.72 10.60
C SER A 27 -40.05 3.16 10.51
N THR A 28 -40.47 3.64 9.32
CA THR A 28 -41.79 4.28 9.06
C THR A 28 -41.96 4.82 7.61
N SER A 29 -43.04 4.32 6.99
CA SER A 29 -43.95 4.74 5.89
C SER A 29 -43.66 5.82 4.81
N ARG A 30 -44.20 5.50 3.61
CA ARG A 30 -44.54 6.32 2.42
C ARG A 30 -45.60 7.40 2.69
N ALA A 31 -45.55 8.54 1.98
CA ALA A 31 -46.52 8.95 0.92
C ALA A 31 -46.40 10.43 0.48
N ALA A 32 -46.84 10.67 -0.78
CA ALA A 32 -47.31 11.91 -1.41
C ALA A 32 -46.32 12.85 -2.15
N SER A 33 -46.85 13.45 -3.20
CA SER A 33 -46.25 13.90 -4.46
C SER A 33 -45.89 15.41 -4.57
N SER A 34 -44.82 15.70 -5.33
CA SER A 34 -44.54 16.79 -6.31
C SER A 34 -45.39 18.08 -6.31
N PRO A 35 -44.80 19.30 -6.43
CA PRO A 35 -44.14 19.70 -7.68
C PRO A 35 -42.83 20.50 -7.59
N ASP A 36 -42.08 20.37 -8.68
CA ASP A 36 -40.91 21.11 -9.16
C ASP A 36 -40.91 22.62 -8.86
N ARG A 37 -39.92 23.08 -8.07
CA ARG A 37 -39.33 24.43 -8.20
C ARG A 37 -37.87 24.39 -7.73
N THR A 38 -36.94 24.39 -8.69
CA THR A 38 -35.64 25.10 -8.69
C THR A 38 -34.56 24.33 -9.47
N LYS A 39 -34.77 24.20 -10.79
CA LYS A 39 -33.64 24.11 -11.73
C LYS A 39 -32.86 25.42 -11.67
N GLY A 40 -31.87 25.49 -10.78
CA GLY A 40 -31.05 26.69 -10.63
C GLY A 40 -29.99 26.66 -9.52
N LYS A 41 -29.81 25.54 -8.81
CA LYS A 41 -28.74 25.40 -7.82
C LYS A 41 -27.81 24.26 -8.23
N THR A 42 -27.12 24.45 -9.34
CA THR A 42 -25.91 23.68 -9.62
C THR A 42 -24.91 24.06 -8.53
N PHE A 43 -24.84 23.27 -7.46
CA PHE A 43 -23.81 23.45 -6.44
C PHE A 43 -22.48 23.08 -7.09
N ARG A 44 -21.79 24.07 -7.68
CA ARG A 44 -20.42 23.93 -8.12
C ARG A 44 -19.54 24.06 -6.88
N ALA A 45 -19.44 22.97 -6.11
CA ALA A 45 -18.45 22.87 -5.06
C ALA A 45 -17.06 22.76 -5.72
N VAL A 46 -16.39 23.90 -5.89
CA VAL A 46 -14.98 23.93 -6.25
C VAL A 46 -14.21 23.52 -5.00
N PHE A 47 -13.88 22.23 -4.89
CA PHE A 47 -12.90 21.80 -3.91
C PHE A 47 -11.53 22.31 -4.36
N GLU A 48 -11.10 23.45 -3.82
CA GLU A 48 -9.69 23.81 -3.85
C GLU A 48 -8.94 22.81 -2.97
N LEU A 49 -8.43 21.75 -3.61
CA LEU A 49 -7.44 20.88 -3.00
C LEU A 49 -6.18 21.74 -2.83
N ARG A 50 -6.06 22.43 -1.69
CA ARG A 50 -4.79 23.03 -1.26
C ARG A 50 -3.80 21.88 -1.25
N ASN A 51 -2.96 21.81 -2.27
CA ASN A 51 -1.90 20.83 -2.36
C ASN A 51 -0.89 21.22 -1.28
N THR A 52 -1.16 20.81 -0.05
CA THR A 52 -0.20 20.76 1.03
C THR A 52 0.79 19.65 0.65
N ARG A 53 1.58 19.89 -0.42
CA ARG A 53 2.97 19.45 -0.47
C ARG A 53 3.66 20.20 0.65
N GLN A 54 3.32 19.84 1.89
CA GLN A 54 4.03 20.31 3.06
C GLN A 54 5.44 19.80 2.88
N LYS A 55 6.29 20.77 2.54
CA LYS A 55 7.73 20.80 2.74
C LYS A 55 8.05 20.01 4.02
N HIS A 56 8.40 18.75 3.84
CA HIS A 56 9.12 17.96 4.84
C HIS A 56 10.61 17.90 4.49
N ASP A 57 11.07 18.80 3.61
CA ASP A 57 12.46 18.85 3.13
C ASP A 57 13.37 19.74 4.01
N LEU A 58 12.89 20.22 5.17
CA LEU A 58 13.64 21.16 6.02
C LEU A 58 13.74 20.76 7.50
N GLU A 59 13.44 19.50 7.84
CA GLU A 59 13.62 18.98 9.21
C GLU A 59 14.41 17.65 9.16
N GLY A 60 15.74 17.78 9.13
CA GLY A 60 16.69 16.74 9.52
C GLY A 60 16.89 15.59 8.53
N ARG A 61 18.09 14.98 8.56
CA ARG A 61 18.30 13.63 8.01
C ARG A 61 17.35 12.69 8.75
N GLY A 62 16.14 12.50 8.21
CA GLY A 62 15.13 11.63 8.81
C GLY A 62 15.73 10.26 9.09
N SER A 63 15.44 9.71 10.27
CA SER A 63 15.77 8.33 10.63
C SER A 63 15.56 7.40 9.44
N PRO A 64 16.47 6.43 9.17
CA PRO A 64 16.33 5.55 8.03
C PRO A 64 14.91 4.99 7.99
N LYS A 65 14.21 5.25 6.89
CA LYS A 65 12.80 4.85 6.75
C LYS A 65 12.77 3.33 6.78
N SER A 66 12.37 2.78 7.92
CA SER A 66 12.12 1.35 8.11
C SER A 66 10.88 0.98 7.30
N TYR A 67 11.01 0.08 6.33
CA TYR A 67 9.89 -0.37 5.50
C TYR A 67 9.49 -1.77 5.90
N ARG A 68 8.23 -1.95 6.30
CA ARG A 68 7.74 -3.27 6.63
C ARG A 68 7.66 -4.17 5.40
N ASN A 69 8.15 -5.39 5.52
CA ASN A 69 8.06 -6.40 4.49
C ASN A 69 6.58 -6.83 4.30
N PRO A 70 6.04 -6.75 3.08
CA PRO A 70 4.63 -7.05 2.85
C PRO A 70 4.26 -8.52 3.07
N ILE A 71 5.21 -9.46 3.03
CA ILE A 71 4.96 -10.89 3.30
C ILE A 71 4.73 -11.11 4.81
N PHE A 72 5.60 -10.56 5.66
CA PHE A 72 5.43 -10.62 7.11
C PHE A 72 4.12 -9.95 7.55
N LEU A 73 3.80 -8.79 6.97
CA LEU A 73 2.51 -8.14 7.20
C LEU A 73 1.32 -9.04 6.83
N ALA A 74 1.41 -9.78 5.73
CA ALA A 74 0.36 -10.68 5.29
C ALA A 74 0.21 -11.88 6.23
N TRP A 75 1.31 -12.48 6.69
CA TRP A 75 1.28 -13.56 7.68
C TRP A 75 0.64 -13.13 8.99
N GLU A 76 0.99 -11.95 9.51
CA GLU A 76 0.37 -11.45 10.74
C GLU A 76 -1.14 -11.27 10.59
N TRP A 77 -1.59 -10.73 9.46
CA TRP A 77 -3.01 -10.54 9.19
C TRP A 77 -3.74 -11.87 9.01
N GLN A 78 -3.07 -12.87 8.42
CA GLN A 78 -3.62 -14.22 8.29
C GLN A 78 -3.74 -14.89 9.67
N GLN A 79 -2.69 -14.82 10.49
CA GLN A 79 -2.71 -15.33 11.86
C GLN A 79 -3.80 -14.66 12.71
N ALA A 80 -4.01 -13.35 12.55
CA ALA A 80 -5.08 -12.63 13.25
C ALA A 80 -6.49 -13.14 12.91
N LEU A 81 -6.68 -13.65 11.69
CA LEU A 81 -7.95 -14.24 11.25
C LEU A 81 -8.07 -15.68 11.74
N GLU A 82 -6.99 -16.46 11.67
CA GLU A 82 -6.97 -17.88 12.07
C GLU A 82 -7.11 -18.08 13.57
N HIS A 83 -6.43 -17.26 14.38
CA HIS A 83 -6.47 -17.33 15.85
C HIS A 83 -7.69 -16.61 16.45
N GLY A 84 -8.63 -16.16 15.62
CA GLY A 84 -9.87 -15.53 16.07
C GLY A 84 -9.72 -14.11 16.63
N HIS A 85 -8.53 -13.50 16.58
CA HIS A 85 -8.33 -12.10 16.99
C HIS A 85 -9.21 -11.14 16.18
N SER A 86 -9.59 -11.50 14.95
CA SER A 86 -10.59 -10.80 14.16
C SER A 86 -11.57 -11.78 13.53
N PRO A 87 -12.90 -11.64 13.77
CA PRO A 87 -13.89 -12.58 13.26
C PRO A 87 -14.09 -12.52 11.74
N SER A 88 -13.60 -11.47 11.08
CA SER A 88 -13.65 -11.35 9.62
C SER A 88 -12.62 -10.35 9.10
N ARG A 89 -12.36 -10.40 7.78
CA ARG A 89 -11.53 -9.41 7.08
C ARG A 89 -12.05 -7.98 7.24
N ALA A 90 -13.37 -7.79 7.36
CA ALA A 90 -13.96 -6.48 7.58
C ALA A 90 -13.71 -5.97 9.00
N ALA A 91 -13.78 -6.86 10.01
CA ALA A 91 -13.43 -6.52 11.38
C ALA A 91 -11.94 -6.19 11.50
N LEU A 92 -11.06 -6.98 10.88
CA LEU A 92 -9.63 -6.71 10.83
C LEU A 92 -9.33 -5.35 10.18
N ALA A 93 -9.99 -5.04 9.06
CA ALA A 93 -9.85 -3.75 8.39
C ALA A 93 -10.20 -2.56 9.29
N ARG A 94 -11.30 -2.67 10.06
CA ARG A 94 -11.71 -1.64 11.04
C ARG A 94 -10.70 -1.51 12.18
N LYS A 95 -10.20 -2.64 12.70
CA LYS A 95 -9.18 -2.63 13.78
C LYS A 95 -7.87 -1.97 13.35
N LEU A 96 -7.48 -2.17 12.08
CA LEU A 96 -6.24 -1.64 11.52
C LEU A 96 -6.39 -0.27 10.86
N ASP A 97 -7.58 0.34 10.88
CA ASP A 97 -7.93 1.58 10.18
C ASP A 97 -7.54 1.59 8.69
N VAL A 98 -7.82 0.47 8.00
CA VAL A 98 -7.59 0.34 6.56
C VAL A 98 -8.87 -0.08 5.85
N SER A 99 -8.90 0.08 4.53
CA SER A 99 -10.00 -0.43 3.73
C SER A 99 -10.01 -1.97 3.73
N ARG A 100 -11.21 -2.56 3.63
CA ARG A 100 -11.35 -4.02 3.40
C ARG A 100 -10.58 -4.48 2.16
N ALA A 101 -10.53 -3.64 1.12
CA ALA A 101 -9.77 -3.93 -0.08
C ALA A 101 -8.27 -4.07 0.20
N ARG A 102 -7.72 -3.23 1.08
CA ARG A 102 -6.32 -3.31 1.48
C ARG A 102 -6.00 -4.63 2.18
N VAL A 103 -6.85 -5.07 3.11
CA VAL A 103 -6.71 -6.38 3.78
C VAL A 103 -6.66 -7.50 2.75
N THR A 104 -7.60 -7.52 1.82
CA THR A 104 -7.63 -8.53 0.75
C THR A 104 -6.39 -8.49 -0.13
N GLN A 105 -5.91 -7.30 -0.52
CA GLN A 105 -4.72 -7.16 -1.37
C GLN A 105 -3.46 -7.72 -0.71
N VAL A 106 -3.27 -7.44 0.58
CA VAL A 106 -2.10 -7.93 1.33
C VAL A 106 -2.19 -9.43 1.54
N LEU A 107 -3.35 -9.96 1.95
CA LEU A 107 -3.53 -11.41 2.13
C LEU A 107 -3.37 -12.19 0.82
N ARG A 108 -3.72 -11.59 -0.33
CA ARG A 108 -3.49 -12.22 -1.64
C ARG A 108 -2.01 -12.46 -1.93
N LEU A 109 -1.08 -11.77 -1.28
CA LEU A 109 0.36 -12.00 -1.46
C LEU A 109 0.78 -13.40 -0.98
N LEU A 110 0.06 -14.00 -0.05
CA LEU A 110 0.30 -15.38 0.41
C LEU A 110 -0.07 -16.45 -0.63
N ARG A 111 -0.62 -16.05 -1.78
CA ARG A 111 -0.89 -16.93 -2.92
C ARG A 111 0.27 -17.02 -3.90
N LEU A 112 1.36 -16.30 -3.65
CA LEU A 112 2.61 -16.46 -4.40
C LEU A 112 3.15 -17.89 -4.20
N ASP A 113 3.94 -18.34 -5.17
CA ASP A 113 4.69 -19.59 -5.06
C ASP A 113 5.57 -19.58 -3.80
N GLN A 114 5.70 -20.72 -3.13
CA GLN A 114 6.40 -20.78 -1.83
C GLN A 114 7.85 -20.30 -1.94
N GLU A 115 8.56 -20.68 -3.01
CA GLU A 115 9.94 -20.23 -3.23
C GLU A 115 10.03 -18.70 -3.40
N VAL A 116 9.00 -18.08 -3.99
CA VAL A 116 8.92 -16.62 -4.12
C VAL A 116 8.66 -15.96 -2.78
N ILE A 117 7.78 -16.53 -1.96
CA ILE A 117 7.52 -16.07 -0.59
C ILE A 117 8.82 -16.11 0.22
N ASP A 118 9.55 -17.22 0.15
CA ASP A 118 10.81 -17.42 0.87
C ASP A 118 11.88 -16.43 0.42
N ALA A 119 12.01 -16.21 -0.89
CA ALA A 119 12.96 -15.23 -1.44
C ALA A 119 12.66 -13.79 -0.98
N VAL A 120 11.38 -13.42 -0.90
CA VAL A 120 10.96 -12.09 -0.41
C VAL A 120 11.11 -11.99 1.11
N ALA A 121 10.83 -13.07 1.85
CA ALA A 121 10.99 -13.12 3.31
C ALA A 121 12.47 -13.06 3.72
N ALA A 122 13.37 -13.66 2.93
CA ALA A 122 14.82 -13.65 3.15
C ALA A 122 15.44 -12.23 3.11
N LEU A 123 14.73 -11.23 2.59
CA LEU A 123 15.13 -9.82 2.68
C LEU A 123 15.07 -9.27 4.12
N GLY A 124 14.40 -9.98 5.03
CA GLY A 124 14.15 -9.57 6.41
C GLY A 124 12.97 -8.62 6.57
N ASP A 125 12.69 -8.29 7.83
CA ASP A 125 11.77 -7.24 8.25
C ASP A 125 12.37 -6.58 9.51
N PRO A 126 12.66 -5.26 9.50
CA PRO A 126 12.33 -4.29 8.46
C PRO A 126 13.28 -4.27 7.26
N LEU A 127 12.74 -3.90 6.10
CA LEU A 127 13.49 -3.67 4.87
C LEU A 127 14.23 -2.32 4.93
N SER A 128 15.52 -2.33 4.56
CA SER A 128 16.36 -1.14 4.48
C SER A 128 15.93 -0.16 3.37
N SER A 129 15.17 -0.64 2.39
CA SER A 129 14.63 0.20 1.32
C SER A 129 13.36 -0.42 0.72
N ARG A 130 12.61 0.39 -0.02
CA ARG A 130 11.32 0.03 -0.64
C ARG A 130 11.49 -0.83 -1.91
N ILE A 131 12.33 -1.87 -1.85
CA ILE A 131 12.62 -2.77 -2.97
C ILE A 131 11.34 -3.54 -3.33
N VAL A 132 10.75 -4.16 -2.32
CA VAL A 132 9.52 -4.94 -2.43
C VAL A 132 8.39 -4.18 -1.74
N THR A 133 7.28 -4.03 -2.46
CA THR A 133 6.03 -3.48 -1.90
C THR A 133 4.87 -4.31 -2.40
N GLU A 134 3.76 -4.30 -1.67
CA GLU A 134 2.52 -4.94 -2.13
C GLU A 134 2.17 -4.54 -3.57
N ARG A 135 2.30 -3.26 -3.94
CA ARG A 135 1.94 -2.78 -5.29
C ARG A 135 2.79 -3.43 -6.39
N ARG A 136 4.06 -3.74 -6.10
CA ARG A 136 4.97 -4.42 -7.04
C ARG A 136 4.71 -5.93 -7.09
N LEU A 137 4.31 -6.54 -5.97
CA LEU A 137 4.02 -7.97 -5.91
C LEU A 137 2.64 -8.33 -6.47
N ARG A 138 1.65 -7.44 -6.36
CA ARG A 138 0.28 -7.68 -6.80
C ARG A 138 0.14 -8.21 -8.25
N PRO A 139 0.82 -7.66 -9.27
CA PRO A 139 0.75 -8.19 -10.64
C PRO A 139 1.45 -9.54 -10.84
N ILE A 140 2.22 -10.01 -9.85
CA ILE A 140 2.99 -11.25 -9.89
C ILE A 140 2.14 -12.42 -9.38
N VAL A 141 1.28 -12.16 -8.38
CA VAL A 141 0.42 -13.17 -7.71
C VAL A 141 -0.39 -14.03 -8.69
N ASP A 142 -0.94 -13.43 -9.74
CA ASP A 142 -1.86 -14.11 -10.66
C ASP A 142 -1.12 -14.77 -11.84
N ARG A 143 0.23 -14.84 -11.83
CA ARG A 143 1.05 -15.44 -12.89
C ARG A 143 1.44 -16.88 -12.60
N GLN A 144 1.94 -17.59 -13.62
CA GLN A 144 2.48 -18.94 -13.46
C GLN A 144 3.74 -18.94 -12.58
N PRO A 145 3.99 -19.98 -11.75
CA PRO A 145 5.11 -20.02 -10.79
C PRO A 145 6.47 -19.67 -11.40
N LYS A 146 6.76 -20.16 -12.61
CA LYS A 146 8.01 -19.86 -13.34
C LYS A 146 8.14 -18.36 -13.65
N GLU A 147 7.06 -17.72 -14.10
CA GLU A 147 7.05 -16.27 -14.35
C GLU A 147 7.19 -15.48 -13.05
N GLN A 148 6.60 -15.96 -11.95
CA GLN A 148 6.71 -15.31 -10.65
C GLN A 148 8.18 -15.22 -10.21
N LYS A 149 8.89 -16.36 -10.25
CA LYS A 149 10.32 -16.45 -9.91
C LYS A 149 11.15 -15.50 -10.79
N MET A 150 10.96 -15.55 -12.11
CA MET A 150 11.69 -14.68 -13.03
C MET A 150 11.50 -13.18 -12.74
N GLN A 151 10.27 -12.76 -12.43
CA GLN A 151 9.98 -11.35 -12.15
C GLN A 151 10.56 -10.88 -10.81
N ILE A 152 10.53 -11.75 -9.80
CA ILE A 152 11.10 -11.47 -8.49
C ILE A 152 12.62 -11.41 -8.59
N ASP A 153 13.25 -12.37 -9.27
CA ASP A 153 14.69 -12.35 -9.52
C ASP A 153 15.10 -11.07 -10.24
N ALA A 154 14.37 -10.66 -11.28
CA ALA A 154 14.63 -9.41 -11.98
C ALA A 154 14.50 -8.18 -11.06
N LEU A 155 13.46 -8.17 -10.21
CA LEU A 155 13.22 -7.11 -9.23
C LEU A 155 14.36 -7.01 -8.20
N LEU A 156 14.87 -8.15 -7.73
CA LEU A 156 15.97 -8.22 -6.77
C LEU A 156 17.32 -7.87 -7.42
N ARG A 157 17.56 -8.34 -8.66
CA ARG A 157 18.78 -8.01 -9.44
C ARG A 157 18.90 -6.52 -9.76
N THR A 158 17.77 -5.83 -9.97
CA THR A 158 17.77 -4.37 -10.25
C THR A 158 18.45 -3.56 -9.13
N ARG A 159 18.54 -4.09 -7.91
CA ARG A 159 19.27 -3.48 -6.78
C ARG A 159 20.79 -3.72 -6.83
N ALA A 160 21.23 -4.81 -7.45
CA ALA A 160 22.63 -5.25 -7.41
C ALA A 160 23.54 -4.48 -8.37
N LEU A 161 22.98 -3.66 -9.26
CA LEU A 161 23.76 -2.69 -10.03
C LEU A 161 23.92 -1.42 -9.19
N PRO A 162 25.13 -1.10 -8.70
CA PRO A 162 25.40 0.26 -8.28
C PRO A 162 25.19 1.11 -9.54
N SER A 163 24.25 2.05 -9.47
CA SER A 163 24.16 3.16 -10.41
C SER A 163 25.45 3.97 -10.27
N GLY A 164 26.51 3.48 -10.93
CA GLY A 164 27.76 4.17 -11.12
C GLY A 164 27.45 5.41 -11.95
N ASP A 165 27.68 6.55 -11.32
CA ASP A 165 28.24 7.75 -11.92
C ASP A 165 28.35 7.71 -13.46
N SER A 166 27.47 8.45 -14.12
CA SER A 166 27.68 8.91 -15.49
C SER A 166 27.41 10.41 -15.50
N GLY A 167 28.27 11.16 -14.81
CA GLY A 167 28.47 12.56 -15.10
C GLY A 167 28.87 12.75 -16.58
N GLY A 168 28.22 13.72 -17.23
CA GLY A 168 28.77 14.52 -18.32
C GLY A 168 29.08 13.82 -19.66
N GLY A 169 28.45 14.29 -20.74
CA GLY A 169 29.14 14.31 -22.03
C GLY A 169 28.31 14.03 -23.27
N HIS A 170 28.02 15.13 -23.96
CA HIS A 170 28.03 15.24 -25.42
C HIS A 170 26.79 14.80 -26.22
N ALA A 171 26.03 15.82 -26.61
CA ALA A 171 25.18 15.82 -27.78
C ALA A 171 25.94 15.37 -29.04
N ILE A 172 25.37 14.44 -29.81
CA ILE A 172 25.73 14.27 -31.22
C ILE A 172 24.51 14.57 -32.07
N ARG A 173 24.57 15.76 -32.64
CA ARG A 173 23.72 16.33 -33.68
C ARG A 173 23.99 15.57 -34.99
N GLN A 174 23.08 14.71 -35.42
CA GLN A 174 23.13 14.14 -36.77
C GLN A 174 22.68 15.23 -37.77
N LYS A 175 23.64 15.83 -38.46
CA LYS A 175 23.42 16.63 -39.68
C LYS A 175 23.32 15.69 -40.89
N LYS A 176 22.19 15.78 -41.60
CA LYS A 176 22.01 15.88 -43.06
C LYS A 176 23.08 15.23 -43.95
N VAL A 177 22.69 14.26 -44.78
CA VAL A 177 23.20 14.17 -46.17
C VAL A 177 22.09 13.70 -47.11
N SER A 178 21.83 14.53 -48.11
CA SER A 178 20.98 14.31 -49.28
C SER A 178 21.54 13.21 -50.19
N LYS A 179 20.71 12.45 -50.91
CA LYS A 179 21.16 11.75 -52.11
C LYS A 179 20.09 11.82 -53.21
N GLN A 180 20.33 12.74 -54.15
CA GLN A 180 19.90 12.63 -55.54
C GLN A 180 20.70 11.51 -56.21
N GLY A 181 20.06 10.80 -57.13
CA GLY A 181 20.64 9.78 -58.01
C GLY A 181 19.53 8.99 -58.64
#